data_AF-A0A9E6RXA5-F1
#
_entry.id   AF-A0A9E6RXA5-F1
#
_cell.length_a   1.000
_cell.length_b   1.000
_cell.length_c   1.000
_cell.angle_alpha   90.00
_cell.angle_beta   90.00
_cell.angle_gamma   90.00
#
_symmetry.space_group_name_H-M   'P 1'
#
loop_
_entity.id
_entity.type
_entity.pdbx_description
1 polymer ?
#
loop_
_entity_poly.entity_id
_entity_poly.type
_entity_poly.pdbx_seq_one_letter_code
_entity_poly.pdbx_strand_id
1 'polypeptide(L)'
;MRNLGQTVVKKTAGETKRIKRNLSRDTFKLRLGMGTTLEQSGDKTVEKASGSSICRIALWQYVLAAIETGNVPENEITKNLLDYMDLLKANSNASGEKLLNGKHVQAKLMSKVCNLLFAELVKMYQ
;
A
#
# COMPACT_ATOMS: atom_id res chain seq x y z
N MET A 1 6.31 -16.16 -12.52
CA MET A 1 5.90 -17.25 -11.61
C MET A 1 6.26 -16.83 -10.19
N ARG A 2 5.29 -16.82 -9.26
CA ARG A 2 5.51 -16.50 -7.84
C ARG A 2 5.81 -17.79 -7.09
N ASN A 3 7.00 -17.93 -6.52
CA ASN A 3 7.28 -18.92 -5.48
C ASN A 3 7.38 -18.16 -4.15
N LEU A 4 6.63 -18.61 -3.14
CA LEU A 4 6.80 -18.22 -1.72
C LEU A 4 6.74 -16.70 -1.42
N GLY A 5 5.76 -15.98 -1.99
CA GLY A 5 5.51 -14.57 -1.65
C GLY A 5 6.51 -13.57 -2.27
N GLN A 6 7.41 -14.04 -3.14
CA GLN A 6 8.35 -13.18 -3.86
C GLN A 6 7.84 -12.91 -5.28
N THR A 7 7.86 -11.63 -5.68
CA THR A 7 7.53 -11.22 -7.06
C THR A 7 8.82 -10.93 -7.80
N VAL A 8 9.13 -11.75 -8.81
CA VAL A 8 10.25 -11.53 -9.73
C VAL A 8 9.82 -10.47 -10.74
N VAL A 9 10.46 -9.30 -10.74
CA VAL A 9 10.14 -8.18 -11.63
C VAL A 9 11.22 -8.06 -12.71
N LYS A 10 10.82 -8.07 -13.99
CA LYS A 10 11.66 -7.63 -15.11
C LYS A 10 11.46 -6.12 -15.29
N LYS A 11 12.51 -5.32 -15.12
CA LYS A 11 12.45 -3.88 -15.42
C LYS A 11 12.63 -3.64 -16.90
N THR A 12 11.70 -2.93 -17.52
CA THR A 12 11.86 -2.35 -18.87
C THR A 12 12.36 -0.91 -18.72
N ALA A 13 13.35 -0.50 -19.51
CA ALA A 13 13.86 0.86 -19.48
C ALA A 13 12.82 1.83 -20.07
N GLY A 14 12.18 2.65 -19.23
CA GLY A 14 11.21 3.67 -19.68
C GLY A 14 10.08 4.01 -18.70
N GLU A 15 9.90 3.26 -17.60
CA GLU A 15 8.76 3.48 -16.72
C GLU A 15 8.92 4.71 -15.80
N THR A 16 8.13 5.74 -16.12
CA THR A 16 7.78 6.94 -15.35
C THR A 16 8.95 7.83 -14.93
N LYS A 17 9.06 9.02 -15.54
CA LYS A 17 9.99 10.08 -15.10
C LYS A 17 9.89 10.26 -13.58
N ARG A 18 11.00 10.07 -12.89
CA ARG A 18 11.14 10.21 -11.44
C ARG A 18 11.05 11.69 -11.05
N ILE A 19 9.83 12.22 -10.94
CA ILE A 19 9.57 13.60 -10.49
C ILE A 19 9.86 13.69 -8.97
N LYS A 20 10.48 14.78 -8.48
CA LYS A 20 10.88 14.95 -7.07
C LYS A 20 9.77 14.61 -6.07
N ARG A 21 8.51 14.97 -6.37
CA ARG A 21 7.32 14.64 -5.55
C ARG A 21 7.11 13.14 -5.37
N ASN A 22 7.37 12.33 -6.40
CA ASN A 22 7.27 10.87 -6.32
C ASN A 22 8.38 10.31 -5.41
N LEU A 23 9.58 10.89 -5.45
CA LEU A 23 10.68 10.48 -4.57
C LEU A 23 10.38 10.71 -3.09
N SER A 24 9.85 11.89 -2.74
CA SER A 24 9.48 12.20 -1.35
C SER A 24 8.38 11.28 -0.83
N ARG A 25 7.34 11.03 -1.65
CA ARG A 25 6.28 10.08 -1.32
C ARG A 25 6.83 8.67 -1.11
N ASP A 26 7.67 8.20 -2.01
CA ASP A 26 8.21 6.83 -1.93
C ASP A 26 9.13 6.69 -0.71
N THR A 27 9.91 7.72 -0.38
CA THR A 27 10.71 7.78 0.86
C THR A 27 9.82 7.76 2.11
N PHE A 28 8.73 8.52 2.10
CA PHE A 28 7.75 8.52 3.19
C PHE A 28 7.12 7.14 3.41
N LYS A 29 6.66 6.50 2.33
CA LYS A 29 6.11 5.14 2.38
C LYS A 29 7.14 4.13 2.88
N LEU A 30 8.39 4.24 2.44
CA LEU A 30 9.49 3.41 2.92
C LEU A 30 9.65 3.56 4.43
N ARG A 31 9.69 4.79 4.97
CA ARG A 31 9.80 5.01 6.41
C ARG A 31 8.66 4.40 7.22
N LEU A 32 7.43 4.46 6.69
CA LEU A 32 6.25 3.84 7.30
C LEU A 32 6.19 2.31 7.16
N GLY A 33 7.20 1.68 6.55
CA GLY A 33 7.25 0.23 6.39
C GLY A 33 6.40 -0.30 5.23
N MET A 34 5.94 0.59 4.34
CA MET A 34 5.13 0.31 3.15
C MET A 34 5.89 0.45 1.83
N GLY A 35 7.21 0.65 1.90
CA GLY A 35 8.10 0.64 0.74
C GLY A 35 8.73 -0.73 0.51
N THR A 36 9.25 -0.94 -0.70
CA THR A 36 10.05 -2.11 -1.04
C THR A 36 11.47 -1.69 -1.41
N THR A 37 12.43 -2.55 -1.11
CA THR A 37 13.80 -2.46 -1.61
C THR A 37 14.07 -3.65 -2.51
N LEU A 38 14.89 -3.43 -3.53
CA LEU A 38 15.39 -4.50 -4.39
C LEU A 38 16.66 -5.06 -3.76
N GLU A 39 16.63 -6.30 -3.32
CA GLU A 39 17.82 -7.05 -2.91
C GLU A 39 18.28 -7.92 -4.09
N GLN A 40 19.57 -7.86 -4.42
CA GLN A 40 20.18 -8.75 -5.39
C GLN A 40 20.71 -9.99 -4.67
N SER A 41 20.24 -11.17 -5.05
CA SER A 41 20.66 -12.46 -4.50
C SER A 41 21.12 -13.36 -5.64
N GLY A 42 22.44 -13.41 -5.87
CA GLY A 42 23.02 -14.01 -7.08
C GLY A 42 22.55 -13.29 -8.35
N ASP A 43 22.03 -14.04 -9.31
CA ASP A 43 21.52 -13.52 -10.60
C ASP A 43 20.07 -13.00 -10.54
N LYS A 44 19.44 -12.98 -9.37
CA LYS A 44 18.02 -12.59 -9.22
C LYS A 44 17.89 -11.30 -8.42
N THR A 45 16.99 -10.44 -8.88
CA THR A 45 16.54 -9.25 -8.15
C THR A 45 15.20 -9.56 -7.48
N VAL A 46 15.15 -9.45 -6.15
CA VAL A 46 13.96 -9.74 -5.35
C VAL A 46 13.46 -8.46 -4.70
N GLU A 47 12.17 -8.16 -4.87
CA GLU A 47 11.51 -7.09 -4.10
C GLU A 47 11.17 -7.58 -2.69
N LYS A 48 11.66 -6.85 -1.69
CA LYS A 48 11.43 -7.15 -0.28
C LYS A 48 10.83 -5.95 0.42
N ALA A 49 9.85 -6.20 1.30
CA ALA A 49 9.29 -5.16 2.15
C ALA A 49 10.38 -4.57 3.06
N SER A 50 10.46 -3.25 3.15
CA SER A 50 11.50 -2.55 3.87
C SER A 50 10.92 -1.41 4.71
N GLY A 51 11.75 -0.80 5.55
CA GLY A 51 11.35 0.24 6.49
C GLY A 51 10.93 -0.27 7.88
N SER A 52 10.25 0.60 8.63
CA SER A 52 9.89 0.33 10.03
C SER A 52 8.85 -0.78 10.16
N SER A 53 9.22 -1.88 10.82
CA SER A 53 8.31 -2.97 11.16
C SER A 53 7.23 -2.53 12.15
N ILE A 54 7.59 -1.70 13.13
CA ILE A 54 6.67 -1.17 14.14
C ILE A 54 5.60 -0.31 13.48
N CYS A 55 5.98 0.61 12.59
CA CYS A 55 5.01 1.45 11.88
C CYS A 55 4.08 0.62 10.99
N ARG A 56 4.61 -0.42 10.34
CA ARG A 56 3.80 -1.33 9.53
C ARG A 56 2.78 -2.11 10.37
N ILE A 57 3.18 -2.62 11.54
CA ILE A 57 2.25 -3.29 12.47
C ILE A 57 1.18 -2.33 12.95
N ALA A 58 1.55 -1.11 13.35
CA ALA A 58 0.60 -0.09 13.79
C ALA A 58 -0.41 0.28 12.68
N LEU A 59 0.07 0.47 11.44
CA LEU A 59 -0.79 0.70 10.27
C LEU A 59 -1.76 -0.46 10.03
N TRP A 60 -1.29 -1.69 10.20
CA TRP A 60 -2.12 -2.87 10.03
C TRP A 60 -3.19 -2.97 11.13
N GLN A 61 -2.82 -2.72 12.39
CA GLN A 61 -3.76 -2.64 13.51
C GLN A 61 -4.81 -1.55 13.30
N TYR A 62 -4.41 -0.36 12.82
CA TYR A 62 -5.34 0.71 12.48
C TYR A 62 -6.34 0.29 11.40
N VAL A 63 -5.88 -0.36 10.33
CA VAL A 63 -6.76 -0.86 9.26
C VAL A 63 -7.76 -1.88 9.82
N LEU A 64 -7.30 -2.82 10.65
CA LEU A 64 -8.17 -3.84 11.24
C LEU A 64 -9.18 -3.26 12.23
N ALA A 65 -8.72 -2.44 13.17
CA ALA A 65 -9.51 -2.04 14.33
C ALA A 65 -10.41 -0.83 14.05
N ALA A 66 -10.03 0.03 13.09
CA ALA A 66 -10.78 1.26 12.78
C ALA A 66 -11.41 1.20 11.38
N ILE A 67 -10.62 0.95 10.32
CA ILE A 67 -11.15 1.01 8.95
C ILE A 67 -12.13 -0.14 8.68
N GLU A 68 -11.74 -1.39 8.97
CA GLU A 68 -12.57 -2.56 8.67
C GLU A 68 -13.84 -2.63 9.52
N THR A 69 -13.81 -2.04 10.72
CA THR A 69 -14.96 -1.95 11.63
C THR A 69 -15.83 -0.72 11.36
N GLY A 70 -15.37 0.23 10.52
CA GLY A 70 -16.03 1.51 10.30
C GLY A 70 -15.95 2.47 11.50
N ASN A 71 -15.16 2.15 12.54
CA ASN A 71 -14.98 2.99 13.72
C ASN A 71 -13.96 4.11 13.44
N VAL A 72 -14.33 5.02 12.54
CA VAL A 72 -13.53 6.17 12.12
C VAL A 72 -14.35 7.46 12.19
N PRO A 73 -13.73 8.62 12.45
CA PRO A 73 -14.44 9.90 12.41
C PRO A 73 -15.06 10.15 11.04
N GLU A 74 -16.24 10.76 10.99
CA GLU A 74 -16.87 11.13 9.72
C GLU A 74 -16.18 12.36 9.11
N ASN A 75 -15.51 12.16 7.98
CA ASN A 75 -14.96 13.22 7.14
C ASN A 75 -14.74 12.71 5.72
N GLU A 76 -14.36 13.59 4.80
CA GLU A 76 -14.16 13.22 3.39
C GLU A 76 -13.06 12.18 3.20
N ILE A 77 -11.99 12.21 4.01
CA ILE A 77 -10.86 11.28 3.89
C ILE A 77 -11.29 9.87 4.31
N THR A 78 -12.01 9.76 5.44
CA THR A 78 -12.50 8.47 5.96
C THR A 78 -13.59 7.90 5.07
N LYS A 79 -14.49 8.74 4.54
CA LYS A 79 -15.46 8.31 3.52
C LYS A 79 -14.75 7.73 2.29
N ASN A 80 -13.77 8.46 1.75
CA ASN A 80 -12.96 7.97 0.61
C ASN A 80 -12.22 6.66 0.91
N LEU A 81 -11.84 6.40 2.18
CA LEU A 81 -11.20 5.16 2.59
C LEU A 81 -12.19 4.00 2.68
N LEU A 82 -13.37 4.24 3.23
CA LEU A 82 -14.44 3.23 3.34
C LEU A 82 -14.98 2.87 1.96
N ASP A 83 -15.24 3.85 1.10
CA ASP A 83 -15.66 3.63 -0.29
C ASP A 83 -14.61 2.79 -1.06
N TYR A 84 -13.33 3.07 -0.82
CA TYR A 84 -12.24 2.28 -1.42
C TYR A 84 -12.18 0.84 -0.85
N MET A 85 -12.44 0.65 0.44
CA MET A 85 -12.54 -0.68 1.04
C MET A 85 -13.68 -1.49 0.41
N ASP A 86 -14.85 -0.89 0.25
CA ASP A 86 -16.02 -1.55 -0.32
C ASP A 86 -15.77 -1.92 -1.78
N LEU A 87 -15.14 -1.03 -2.55
CA LEU A 87 -14.70 -1.33 -3.91
C LEU A 87 -13.72 -2.52 -3.94
N LEU A 88 -12.77 -2.60 -3.01
CA LEU A 88 -11.84 -3.73 -2.95
C LEU A 88 -12.53 -5.04 -2.57
N LYS A 89 -13.52 -4.99 -1.67
CA LYS A 89 -14.31 -6.16 -1.24
C LYS A 89 -15.29 -6.64 -2.32
N ALA A 90 -15.81 -5.71 -3.12
CA ALA A 90 -16.76 -5.98 -4.21
C ALA A 90 -16.10 -6.53 -5.48
N ASN A 91 -14.76 -6.45 -5.61
CA ASN A 91 -14.05 -7.03 -6.74
C ASN A 91 -14.08 -8.58 -6.68
N SER A 92 -15.08 -9.17 -7.33
CA SER A 92 -15.17 -10.60 -7.64
C SER A 92 -14.91 -10.86 -9.13
N ASN A 93 -14.41 -12.06 -9.47
CA ASN A 93 -14.25 -12.48 -10.86
C ASN A 93 -15.63 -12.82 -11.48
N ALA A 94 -15.65 -13.08 -12.80
CA ALA A 94 -16.87 -13.47 -13.53
C ALA A 94 -17.51 -14.77 -13.00
N SER A 95 -16.77 -15.56 -12.22
CA SER A 95 -17.23 -16.79 -11.55
C SER A 95 -17.71 -16.56 -10.10
N GLY A 96 -17.75 -15.31 -9.63
CA GLY A 96 -18.21 -14.94 -8.27
C GLY A 96 -17.17 -15.11 -7.16
N GLU A 97 -15.96 -15.55 -7.45
CA GLU A 97 -14.89 -15.68 -6.45
C GLU A 97 -14.23 -14.32 -6.18
N LYS A 98 -13.97 -14.03 -4.91
CA LYS A 98 -13.27 -12.79 -4.51
C LYS A 98 -11.86 -12.77 -5.10
N LEU A 99 -11.55 -11.72 -5.88
CA LEU A 99 -10.23 -11.55 -6.51
C LEU A 99 -9.11 -11.28 -5.48
N LEU A 100 -9.47 -10.81 -4.29
CA LEU A 100 -8.55 -10.44 -3.23
C LEU A 100 -8.92 -11.15 -1.92
N ASN A 101 -7.95 -11.83 -1.31
CA ASN A 101 -8.07 -12.28 0.08
C ASN A 101 -7.99 -11.08 1.05
N GLY A 102 -8.40 -11.30 2.31
CA GLY A 102 -8.39 -10.24 3.34
C GLY A 102 -7.03 -9.57 3.53
N LYS A 103 -5.93 -10.33 3.49
CA LYS A 103 -4.57 -9.79 3.61
C LYS A 103 -4.19 -8.85 2.45
N HIS A 104 -4.64 -9.14 1.23
CA HIS A 104 -4.41 -8.28 0.07
C HIS A 104 -5.24 -6.99 0.14
N VAL A 105 -6.48 -7.08 0.63
CA VAL A 105 -7.32 -5.90 0.89
C VAL A 105 -6.64 -5.00 1.93
N GLN A 106 -6.18 -5.59 3.04
CA GLN A 106 -5.45 -4.87 4.09
C GLN A 106 -4.19 -4.19 3.56
N ALA A 107 -3.36 -4.89 2.78
CA ALA A 107 -2.14 -4.30 2.20
C ALA A 107 -2.45 -3.12 1.27
N LYS A 108 -3.52 -3.22 0.47
CA LYS A 108 -3.98 -2.12 -0.41
C LYS A 108 -4.52 -0.95 0.40
N LEU A 109 -5.30 -1.21 1.46
CA LEU A 109 -5.80 -0.19 2.38
C LEU A 109 -4.66 0.54 3.08
N MET A 110 -3.69 -0.18 3.65
CA MET A 110 -2.51 0.42 4.27
C MET A 110 -1.77 1.33 3.29
N SER A 111 -1.58 0.90 2.03
CA SER A 111 -0.96 1.75 1.02
C SER A 111 -1.81 2.98 0.68
N LYS A 112 -3.15 2.88 0.66
CA LYS A 112 -4.04 4.02 0.43
C LYS A 112 -3.97 5.01 1.59
N VAL A 113 -3.98 4.53 2.83
CA VAL A 113 -3.82 5.34 4.04
C VAL A 113 -2.51 6.12 4.00
N CYS A 114 -1.37 5.48 3.71
CA CYS A 114 -0.09 6.19 3.58
C CYS A 114 -0.11 7.26 2.49
N ASN A 115 -0.76 7.01 1.36
CA ASN A 115 -0.86 7.99 0.27
C ASN A 115 -1.71 9.20 0.67
N LEU A 116 -2.84 8.97 1.36
CA LEU A 116 -3.72 10.06 1.84
C LEU A 116 -3.02 10.87 2.93
N LEU A 117 -2.38 10.20 3.89
CA LEU A 117 -1.59 10.87 4.92
C LEU A 117 -0.50 11.76 4.32
N PHE A 118 0.24 11.25 3.32
CA PHE A 118 1.24 12.07 2.62
C PHE A 118 0.61 13.26 1.90
N ALA A 119 -0.54 13.08 1.27
CA ALA A 119 -1.25 14.17 0.59
C ALA A 119 -1.68 15.27 1.56
N GLU A 120 -2.24 14.91 2.72
CA GLU A 120 -2.62 15.87 3.75
C GLU A 120 -1.41 16.59 4.35
N LEU A 121 -0.32 15.86 4.63
CA LEU A 121 0.92 16.49 5.08
C LEU A 121 1.45 17.50 4.05
N VAL A 122 1.44 17.16 2.76
CA VAL A 122 1.88 18.11 1.72
C VAL A 122 1.00 19.36 1.70
N LYS A 123 -0.33 19.23 1.85
CA LYS A 123 -1.24 20.40 1.90
C LYS A 123 -0.95 21.33 3.06
N MET A 124 -0.54 20.80 4.23
CA MET A 124 -0.26 21.61 5.41
C MET A 124 1.00 22.48 5.27
N TYR A 125 1.92 22.12 4.39
CA TYR A 125 3.21 22.82 4.19
C TYR A 125 3.30 23.55 2.83
N GLN A 126 2.19 23.68 2.11
CA GLN A 126 2.05 24.48 0.89
C GLN A 126 1.25 25.73 1.17
#